data_AF-A0A6P6DNK6-F1
#
_entry.id   AF-A0A6P6DNK6-F1
#
_cell.length_a   1.000
_cell.length_b   1.000
_cell.length_c   1.000
_cell.angle_alpha   90.00
_cell.angle_beta   90.00
_cell.angle_gamma   90.00
#
_symmetry.space_group_name_H-M   'P 1'
#
loop_
_entity.id
_entity.type
_entity.pdbx_description
1 polymer ?
#
loop_
_entity_poly.entity_id
_entity_poly.type
_entity_poly.pdbx_seq_one_letter_code
_entity_poly.pdbx_strand_id
1 'polypeptide(L)'
;MQAQHTRRLLLSLVLGLLFLSPVVEAAVAMRRCSSSYTQLLSQLQSQAYLMKDTGCLLEPYIRLQGLNTPILRRSCMECSDSAFPSKDALGALSRHAFLHSVSATLGSVLQGLHALQQKCLKAKDLPELHMAIENIRGIRNNIYCMSELFTKGSEMKTPEAPRPSTEAPLTPSAQDTFQAKMEGCQFLCGYHSFMGSVEQIFRKWGDSSSRNRRHSSRRALHKGARRARPSGRVRRPVSMGQLSW
;
A
#
# COMPACT_ATOMS: atom_id res chain seq x y z
N MET A 1 -40.26 -32.11 32.83
CA MET A 1 -39.22 -32.02 31.76
C MET A 1 -39.48 -30.90 30.72
N GLN A 2 -40.31 -29.90 31.00
CA GLN A 2 -40.72 -28.90 29.99
C GLN A 2 -39.88 -27.59 30.03
N ALA A 3 -39.30 -27.27 31.19
CA ALA A 3 -38.49 -26.05 31.39
C ALA A 3 -37.07 -26.11 30.78
N GLN A 4 -36.52 -27.31 30.55
CA GLN A 4 -35.23 -27.46 29.86
C GLN A 4 -35.34 -27.25 28.34
N HIS A 5 -36.51 -27.55 27.76
CA HIS A 5 -36.72 -27.49 26.32
C HIS A 5 -36.92 -26.04 25.82
N THR A 6 -37.62 -25.22 26.60
CA THR A 6 -37.80 -23.78 26.32
C THR A 6 -36.50 -22.99 26.48
N ARG A 7 -35.64 -23.36 27.45
CA ARG A 7 -34.34 -22.72 27.67
C ARG A 7 -33.36 -22.96 26.52
N ARG A 8 -33.38 -24.16 25.91
CA ARG A 8 -32.56 -24.49 24.72
C ARG A 8 -33.04 -23.76 23.47
N LEU A 9 -34.35 -23.62 23.28
CA LEU A 9 -34.92 -22.90 22.13
C LEU A 9 -34.60 -21.40 22.20
N LEU A 10 -34.68 -20.78 23.37
CA LEU A 10 -34.33 -19.37 23.56
C LEU A 10 -32.83 -19.09 23.33
N LEU A 11 -31.95 -19.95 23.85
CA LEU A 11 -30.50 -19.85 23.60
C LEU A 11 -30.14 -20.01 22.12
N SER A 12 -30.79 -20.97 21.43
CA SER A 12 -30.58 -21.19 20.00
C SER A 12 -31.11 -20.03 19.14
N LEU A 13 -32.20 -19.39 19.55
CA LEU A 13 -32.77 -18.24 18.86
C LEU A 13 -31.91 -16.98 19.04
N VAL A 14 -31.37 -16.76 20.25
CA VAL A 14 -30.45 -15.64 20.53
C VAL A 14 -29.12 -15.80 19.79
N LEU A 15 -28.58 -17.03 19.72
CA LEU A 15 -27.40 -17.33 18.89
C LEU A 15 -27.71 -17.15 17.40
N GLY A 16 -28.85 -17.64 16.92
CA GLY A 16 -29.29 -17.45 15.53
C GLY A 16 -29.44 -15.98 15.11
N LEU A 17 -29.97 -15.13 15.99
CA LEU A 17 -30.11 -13.68 15.76
C LEU A 17 -28.78 -12.92 15.76
N LEU A 18 -27.78 -13.40 16.53
CA LEU A 18 -26.41 -12.86 16.49
C LEU A 18 -25.68 -13.20 15.18
N PHE A 19 -25.98 -14.36 14.57
CA PHE A 19 -25.38 -14.78 13.28
C PHE A 19 -26.14 -14.28 12.04
N LEU A 20 -27.38 -13.80 12.18
CA LEU A 20 -28.23 -13.34 11.07
C LEU A 20 -28.35 -11.82 10.95
N SER A 21 -27.51 -11.05 11.62
CA SER A 21 -27.51 -9.59 11.51
C SER A 21 -26.55 -9.12 10.39
N PRO A 22 -27.00 -8.92 9.14
CA PRO A 22 -26.17 -8.33 8.08
C PRO A 22 -25.68 -6.92 8.43
N VAL A 23 -26.31 -6.28 9.43
CA VAL A 23 -25.90 -4.99 10.00
C VAL A 23 -24.57 -5.10 10.76
N VAL A 24 -24.28 -6.22 11.43
CA VAL A 24 -23.02 -6.42 12.15
C VAL A 24 -21.89 -6.72 11.16
N GLU A 25 -22.13 -7.55 10.14
CA GLU A 25 -21.15 -7.77 9.07
C GLU A 25 -20.88 -6.51 8.25
N ALA A 26 -21.92 -5.73 7.91
CA ALA A 26 -21.76 -4.44 7.24
C ALA A 26 -21.04 -3.40 8.12
N ALA A 27 -21.32 -3.35 9.43
CA ALA A 27 -20.60 -2.46 10.36
C ALA A 27 -19.14 -2.88 10.59
N VAL A 28 -18.84 -4.18 10.58
CA VAL A 28 -17.46 -4.70 10.62
C VAL A 28 -16.74 -4.42 9.31
N ALA A 29 -17.41 -4.50 8.16
CA ALA A 29 -16.86 -4.12 6.86
C ALA A 29 -16.60 -2.60 6.76
N MET A 30 -17.52 -1.76 7.27
CA MET A 30 -17.34 -0.30 7.30
C MET A 30 -16.25 0.17 8.27
N ARG A 31 -15.83 -0.67 9.24
CA ARG A 31 -14.71 -0.36 10.17
C ARG A 31 -13.31 -0.68 9.65
N ARG A 32 -13.15 -1.43 8.55
CA ARG A 32 -11.83 -1.98 8.15
C ARG A 32 -10.87 -0.99 7.48
N CYS A 33 -11.39 0.05 6.84
CA CYS A 33 -10.59 1.01 6.10
C CYS A 33 -10.98 2.44 6.51
N SER A 34 -10.47 2.88 7.67
CA SER A 34 -10.74 4.20 8.25
C SER A 34 -9.68 5.26 7.89
N SER A 35 -8.63 4.88 7.16
CA SER A 35 -7.52 5.76 6.82
C SER A 35 -7.83 6.67 5.63
N SER A 36 -7.39 7.93 5.72
CA SER A 36 -7.43 8.86 4.58
C SER A 36 -6.52 8.41 3.44
N TYR A 37 -6.79 8.88 2.21
CA TYR A 37 -5.94 8.63 1.04
C TYR A 37 -4.46 8.91 1.32
N THR A 38 -4.14 10.06 1.92
CA THR A 38 -2.76 10.47 2.19
C THR A 38 -2.08 9.58 3.23
N GLN A 39 -2.81 9.17 4.27
CA GLN A 39 -2.27 8.28 5.30
C GLN A 39 -2.00 6.89 4.72
N LEU A 40 -2.95 6.37 3.95
CA LEU A 40 -2.84 5.05 3.35
C LEU A 40 -1.76 5.00 2.27
N LEU A 41 -1.62 6.05 1.47
CA LEU A 41 -0.54 6.16 0.50
C LEU A 41 0.83 6.19 1.19
N SER A 42 0.97 6.92 2.30
CA SER A 42 2.20 6.94 3.10
C SER A 42 2.56 5.56 3.66
N GLN A 43 1.55 4.80 4.12
CA GLN A 43 1.74 3.41 4.57
C GLN A 43 2.20 2.50 3.43
N LEU A 44 1.54 2.57 2.26
CA LEU A 44 1.91 1.80 1.07
C LEU A 44 3.34 2.12 0.60
N GLN A 45 3.72 3.40 0.60
CA GLN A 45 5.08 3.83 0.27
C GLN A 45 6.11 3.26 1.25
N SER A 46 5.83 3.37 2.56
CA SER A 46 6.72 2.88 3.61
C SER A 46 6.89 1.36 3.56
N GLN A 47 5.80 0.61 3.34
CA GLN A 47 5.83 -0.84 3.19
C GLN A 47 6.60 -1.26 1.94
N ALA A 48 6.32 -0.65 0.78
CA ALA A 48 7.04 -0.96 -0.44
C ALA A 48 8.55 -0.62 -0.34
N TYR A 49 8.90 0.48 0.34
CA TYR A 49 10.28 0.86 0.62
C TYR A 49 11.02 -0.18 1.48
N LEU A 50 10.35 -0.72 2.50
CA LEU A 50 10.93 -1.79 3.33
C LEU A 50 11.04 -3.10 2.55
N MET A 51 10.01 -3.46 1.80
CA MET A 51 9.93 -4.74 1.09
C MET A 51 10.87 -4.83 -0.12
N LYS A 52 11.30 -3.69 -0.71
CA LYS A 52 12.32 -3.69 -1.78
C LYS A 52 13.75 -3.90 -1.27
N ASP A 53 13.99 -3.75 0.04
CA ASP A 53 15.33 -3.94 0.61
C ASP A 53 15.68 -5.43 0.63
N THR A 54 16.73 -5.81 -0.11
CA THR A 54 17.21 -7.19 -0.18
C THR A 54 17.75 -7.67 1.16
N GLY A 55 18.18 -6.75 2.04
CA GLY A 55 18.58 -7.04 3.41
C GLY A 55 17.49 -7.68 4.25
N CYS A 56 16.21 -7.44 3.91
CA CYS A 56 15.07 -7.95 4.66
C CYS A 56 14.69 -9.39 4.34
N LEU A 57 15.22 -10.02 3.29
CA LEU A 57 14.89 -11.43 2.98
C LEU A 57 15.92 -12.12 2.07
N LEU A 58 16.24 -11.55 0.91
CA LEU A 58 17.14 -12.17 -0.08
C LEU A 58 18.56 -12.36 0.46
N GLU A 59 19.15 -11.35 1.07
CA GLU A 59 20.51 -11.43 1.61
C GLU A 59 20.64 -12.48 2.74
N PRO A 60 19.73 -12.51 3.74
CA PRO A 60 19.62 -13.62 4.68
C PRO A 60 19.51 -14.99 4.00
N TYR A 61 18.68 -15.12 2.96
CA TYR A 61 18.50 -16.37 2.23
C TYR A 61 19.80 -16.83 1.53
N ILE A 62 20.50 -15.92 0.83
CA ILE A 62 21.78 -16.20 0.16
C ILE A 62 22.79 -16.77 1.16
N ARG A 63 22.93 -16.13 2.32
CA ARG A 63 23.86 -16.59 3.37
C ARG A 63 23.44 -17.94 3.93
N LEU A 64 22.16 -18.09 4.29
CA LEU A 64 21.63 -19.31 4.89
C LEU A 64 21.74 -20.53 3.97
N GLN A 65 21.64 -20.32 2.65
CA GLN A 65 21.73 -21.40 1.66
C GLN A 65 23.15 -21.69 1.18
N GLY A 66 24.15 -20.92 1.63
CA GLY A 66 25.54 -21.09 1.20
C GLY A 66 25.81 -20.59 -0.22
N LEU A 67 25.01 -19.63 -0.70
CA LEU A 67 25.11 -19.08 -2.05
C LEU A 67 25.99 -17.81 -2.11
N ASN A 68 26.69 -17.47 -1.02
CA ASN A 68 27.44 -16.22 -0.88
C ASN A 68 28.83 -16.22 -1.54
N THR A 69 29.10 -17.13 -2.48
CA THR A 69 30.31 -17.08 -3.29
C THR A 69 30.11 -16.11 -4.47
N PRO A 70 31.16 -15.46 -5.00
CA PRO A 70 31.00 -14.46 -6.06
C PRO A 70 30.23 -14.96 -7.30
N ILE A 71 30.45 -16.22 -7.70
CA ILE A 71 29.81 -16.82 -8.88
C ILE A 71 28.33 -17.06 -8.60
N LEU A 72 28.00 -17.75 -7.51
CA LEU A 72 26.61 -18.08 -7.16
C LEU A 72 25.79 -16.83 -6.85
N ARG A 73 26.39 -15.86 -6.19
CA ARG A 73 25.76 -14.58 -5.89
C ARG A 73 25.41 -13.82 -7.17
N ARG A 74 26.29 -13.83 -8.18
CA ARG A 74 25.98 -13.24 -9.49
C ARG A 74 24.78 -13.92 -10.14
N SER A 75 24.80 -15.27 -10.21
CA SER A 75 23.69 -16.04 -10.80
C SER A 75 22.37 -15.91 -10.03
N CYS A 76 22.41 -15.62 -8.73
CA CYS A 76 21.23 -15.29 -7.94
C CYS A 76 20.69 -13.88 -8.23
N MET A 77 21.59 -12.92 -8.45
CA MET A 77 21.25 -11.51 -8.70
C MET A 77 20.84 -11.24 -10.16
N GLU A 78 21.03 -12.20 -11.05
CA GLU A 78 20.35 -12.26 -12.34
C GLU A 78 18.87 -12.60 -12.12
N CYS A 79 18.12 -11.62 -11.61
CA CYS A 79 16.68 -11.76 -11.41
C CYS A 79 16.04 -12.14 -12.76
N SER A 80 15.25 -13.20 -12.79
CA SER A 80 14.51 -13.57 -14.01
C SER A 80 13.43 -12.52 -14.30
N ASP A 81 13.65 -11.72 -15.35
CA ASP A 81 12.75 -10.64 -15.76
C ASP A 81 11.35 -11.13 -16.20
N SER A 82 11.18 -12.44 -16.48
CA SER A 82 9.93 -12.99 -16.99
C SER A 82 8.86 -13.24 -15.91
N ALA A 83 9.26 -13.44 -14.64
CA ALA A 83 8.33 -13.90 -13.61
C ALA A 83 7.55 -12.77 -12.90
N PHE A 84 7.96 -11.50 -13.07
CA PHE A 84 7.38 -10.36 -12.38
C PHE A 84 7.07 -9.20 -13.34
N PRO A 85 5.96 -8.46 -13.14
CA PRO A 85 5.67 -7.28 -13.95
C PRO A 85 6.78 -6.23 -13.83
N SER A 86 7.27 -5.75 -14.97
CA SER A 86 8.25 -4.66 -15.02
C SER A 86 7.64 -3.34 -14.57
N LYS A 87 8.50 -2.39 -14.18
CA LYS A 87 8.09 -1.01 -13.84
C LYS A 87 7.27 -0.35 -14.93
N ASP A 88 7.65 -0.52 -16.19
CA ASP A 88 6.95 0.12 -17.31
C ASP A 88 5.58 -0.52 -17.53
N ALA A 89 5.48 -1.85 -17.43
CA ALA A 89 4.21 -2.55 -17.48
C ALA A 89 3.27 -2.10 -16.37
N LEU A 90 3.77 -1.98 -15.13
CA LEU A 90 3.00 -1.47 -13.99
C LEU A 90 2.64 0.01 -14.14
N GLY A 91 3.54 0.81 -14.69
CA GLY A 91 3.37 2.26 -14.87
C GLY A 91 2.36 2.63 -15.95
N ALA A 92 2.08 1.73 -16.90
CA ALA A 92 1.06 1.89 -17.93
C ALA A 92 -0.37 1.63 -17.42
N LEU A 93 -0.52 1.00 -16.25
CA LEU A 93 -1.83 0.66 -15.69
C LEU A 93 -2.55 1.88 -15.08
N SER A 94 -3.88 1.86 -15.11
CA SER A 94 -4.68 2.75 -14.27
C SER A 94 -4.41 2.48 -12.78
N ARG A 95 -4.74 3.43 -11.89
CA ARG A 95 -4.51 3.24 -10.45
C ARG A 95 -5.19 1.99 -9.89
N HIS A 96 -6.43 1.73 -10.32
CA HIS A 96 -7.17 0.54 -9.90
C HIS A 96 -6.53 -0.75 -10.46
N ALA A 97 -6.20 -0.78 -11.75
CA ALA A 97 -5.58 -1.94 -12.37
C ALA A 97 -4.18 -2.22 -11.78
N PHE A 98 -3.42 -1.18 -11.45
CA PHE A 98 -2.15 -1.28 -10.74
C PHE A 98 -2.32 -1.93 -9.37
N LEU A 99 -3.24 -1.43 -8.52
CA LEU A 99 -3.51 -2.02 -7.20
C LEU A 99 -3.92 -3.49 -7.29
N HIS A 100 -4.80 -3.82 -8.24
CA HIS A 100 -5.22 -5.18 -8.49
C HIS A 100 -4.04 -6.09 -8.91
N SER A 101 -3.25 -5.65 -9.89
CA SER A 101 -2.06 -6.36 -10.37
C SER A 101 -1.04 -6.61 -9.26
N VAL A 102 -0.79 -5.60 -8.41
CA VAL A 102 0.12 -5.73 -7.27
C VAL A 102 -0.43 -6.72 -6.24
N SER A 103 -1.71 -6.63 -5.88
CA SER A 103 -2.31 -7.56 -4.91
C SER A 103 -2.30 -9.01 -5.39
N ALA A 104 -2.57 -9.24 -6.69
CA ALA A 104 -2.52 -10.56 -7.31
C ALA A 104 -1.09 -11.12 -7.31
N THR A 105 -0.11 -10.32 -7.76
CA THR A 105 1.31 -10.71 -7.78
C THR A 105 1.79 -11.07 -6.38
N LEU A 106 1.45 -10.27 -5.38
CA LEU A 106 1.77 -10.55 -3.98
C LEU A 106 1.07 -11.80 -3.43
N GLY A 107 -0.12 -12.14 -3.93
CA GLY A 107 -0.78 -13.40 -3.65
C GLY A 107 0.04 -14.60 -4.16
N SER A 108 0.56 -14.51 -5.37
CA SER A 108 1.44 -15.54 -5.93
C SER A 108 2.80 -15.60 -5.23
N VAL A 109 3.35 -14.45 -4.80
CA VAL A 109 4.56 -14.41 -3.97
C VAL A 109 4.35 -15.15 -2.65
N LEU A 110 3.22 -14.96 -1.96
CA LEU A 110 2.92 -15.72 -0.74
C LEU A 110 2.95 -17.22 -0.98
N GLN A 111 2.37 -17.70 -2.08
CA GLN A 111 2.43 -19.12 -2.46
C GLN A 111 3.88 -19.58 -2.70
N GLY A 112 4.67 -18.76 -3.41
CA GLY A 112 6.09 -19.00 -3.64
C GLY A 112 6.91 -19.07 -2.34
N LEU A 113 6.66 -18.17 -1.38
CA LEU A 113 7.33 -18.17 -0.07
C LEU A 113 6.98 -19.42 0.75
N HIS A 114 5.73 -19.87 0.72
CA HIS A 114 5.34 -21.12 1.37
C HIS A 114 6.01 -22.34 0.70
N ALA A 115 6.07 -22.36 -0.63
CA ALA A 115 6.79 -23.41 -1.36
C ALA A 115 8.30 -23.40 -1.04
N LEU A 116 8.91 -22.21 -0.95
CA LEU A 116 10.30 -22.02 -0.56
C LEU A 116 10.55 -22.55 0.86
N GLN A 117 9.66 -22.23 1.81
CA GLN A 117 9.72 -22.72 3.18
C GLN A 117 9.71 -24.26 3.21
N GLN A 118 8.76 -24.86 2.50
CA GLN A 118 8.59 -26.30 2.46
C GLN A 118 9.72 -27.03 1.74
N LYS A 119 10.31 -26.46 0.69
CA LYS A 119 11.28 -27.16 -0.16
C LYS A 119 12.73 -26.90 0.25
N CYS A 120 13.06 -25.66 0.60
CA CYS A 120 14.43 -25.20 0.78
C CYS A 120 14.83 -24.96 2.23
N LEU A 121 13.86 -24.80 3.14
CA LEU A 121 14.11 -24.38 4.53
C LEU A 121 13.67 -25.42 5.56
N LYS A 122 13.48 -26.69 5.15
CA LYS A 122 12.90 -27.83 5.91
C LYS A 122 13.36 -28.05 7.37
N ALA A 123 14.41 -27.39 7.85
CA ALA A 123 14.80 -27.29 9.27
C ALA A 123 15.58 -26.01 9.63
N LYS A 124 15.74 -25.08 8.68
CA LYS A 124 16.53 -23.86 8.87
C LYS A 124 15.57 -22.73 9.23
N ASP A 125 15.80 -22.10 10.38
CA ASP A 125 15.04 -20.92 10.74
C ASP A 125 15.50 -19.73 9.90
N LEU A 126 14.53 -19.04 9.29
CA LEU A 126 14.72 -17.79 8.58
C LEU A 126 13.62 -16.84 9.03
N PRO A 127 13.78 -16.16 10.18
CA PRO A 127 12.76 -15.28 10.76
C PRO A 127 12.27 -14.21 9.77
N GLU A 128 13.16 -13.74 8.91
CA GLU A 128 12.90 -12.80 7.83
C GLU A 128 11.81 -13.28 6.88
N LEU A 129 11.70 -14.59 6.64
CA LEU A 129 10.64 -15.15 5.79
C LEU A 129 9.26 -14.94 6.42
N HIS A 130 9.15 -15.16 7.73
CA HIS A 130 7.90 -14.94 8.45
C HIS A 130 7.52 -13.46 8.43
N MET A 131 8.49 -12.57 8.70
CA MET A 131 8.26 -11.12 8.61
C MET A 131 7.84 -10.70 7.20
N ALA A 132 8.45 -11.26 6.15
CA ALA A 132 8.07 -10.98 4.77
C ALA A 132 6.62 -11.41 4.48
N ILE A 133 6.19 -12.58 4.94
CA ILE A 133 4.81 -13.06 4.80
C ILE A 133 3.83 -12.08 5.46
N GLU A 134 4.11 -11.64 6.69
CA GLU A 134 3.25 -10.69 7.41
C GLU A 134 3.24 -9.31 6.76
N ASN A 135 4.39 -8.83 6.28
CA ASN A 135 4.48 -7.57 5.53
C ASN A 135 3.66 -7.62 4.23
N ILE A 136 3.70 -8.75 3.50
CA ILE A 136 2.89 -8.95 2.30
C ILE A 136 1.39 -8.95 2.63
N ARG A 137 0.98 -9.60 3.72
CA ARG A 137 -0.42 -9.54 4.18
C ARG A 137 -0.84 -8.11 4.53
N GLY A 138 0.03 -7.39 5.25
CA GLY A 138 -0.20 -5.99 5.62
C GLY A 138 -0.37 -5.06 4.42
N ILE A 139 0.52 -5.13 3.43
CA ILE A 139 0.42 -4.27 2.25
C ILE A 139 -0.80 -4.63 1.39
N ARG A 140 -1.18 -5.92 1.28
CA ARG A 140 -2.39 -6.34 0.56
C ARG A 140 -3.67 -5.79 1.22
N ASN A 141 -3.72 -5.75 2.55
CA ASN A 141 -4.83 -5.11 3.27
C ASN A 141 -4.89 -3.60 2.98
N ASN A 142 -3.75 -2.92 2.95
CA ASN A 142 -3.70 -1.50 2.61
C ASN A 142 -4.08 -1.24 1.15
N ILE A 143 -3.69 -2.13 0.23
CA ILE A 143 -4.12 -2.08 -1.17
C ILE A 143 -5.64 -2.22 -1.28
N TYR A 144 -6.23 -3.19 -0.57
CA TYR A 144 -7.69 -3.34 -0.52
C TYR A 144 -8.37 -2.05 -0.04
N CYS A 145 -7.87 -1.45 1.03
CA CYS A 145 -8.41 -0.19 1.52
C CYS A 145 -8.25 0.96 0.53
N MET A 146 -7.17 0.99 -0.25
CA MET A 146 -6.94 2.04 -1.24
C MET A 146 -7.89 1.88 -2.43
N SER A 147 -8.14 0.63 -2.85
CA SER A 147 -9.14 0.31 -3.86
C SER A 147 -10.53 0.75 -3.43
N GLU A 148 -10.93 0.49 -2.18
CA GLU A 148 -12.21 0.91 -1.62
C GLU A 148 -12.41 2.44 -1.64
N LEU A 149 -11.34 3.22 -1.42
CA LEU A 149 -11.40 4.68 -1.54
C LEU A 149 -11.68 5.13 -2.97
N PHE A 150 -11.11 4.46 -3.97
CA PHE A 150 -11.35 4.78 -5.38
C PHE A 150 -12.77 4.38 -5.84
N THR A 151 -13.29 3.25 -5.35
CA THR A 151 -14.67 2.82 -5.62
C THR A 151 -15.69 3.81 -5.06
N LYS A 152 -15.49 4.29 -3.83
CA LYS A 152 -16.40 5.25 -3.18
C LYS A 152 -16.29 6.68 -3.74
N GLY A 153 -15.16 7.03 -4.36
CA GLY A 153 -14.87 8.36 -4.90
C GLY A 153 -15.29 8.61 -6.35
N SER A 154 -15.81 7.61 -7.07
CA SER A 154 -16.11 7.65 -8.51
C SER A 154 -14.88 7.92 -9.40
N GLU A 155 -14.05 6.89 -9.59
CA GLU A 155 -13.30 6.67 -10.83
C GLU A 155 -13.70 5.29 -11.41
N MET A 156 -14.98 5.12 -11.74
CA MET A 156 -15.41 3.98 -12.56
C MET A 156 -15.05 4.29 -14.03
N LYS A 157 -13.82 3.98 -14.43
CA LYS A 157 -13.54 3.65 -15.84
C LYS A 157 -13.51 2.12 -15.93
N THR A 158 -14.30 1.60 -16.86
CA THR A 158 -14.52 0.20 -17.19
C THR A 158 -13.27 -0.65 -16.92
N PRO A 159 -13.38 -1.81 -16.24
CA PRO A 159 -12.25 -2.70 -16.05
C PRO A 159 -11.71 -3.11 -17.42
N GLU A 160 -10.56 -2.58 -17.80
CA GLU A 160 -9.79 -3.16 -18.89
C GLU A 160 -9.28 -4.50 -18.37
N ALA A 161 -9.75 -5.57 -18.97
CA ALA A 161 -9.37 -6.93 -18.60
C ALA A 161 -7.83 -7.01 -18.61
N PRO A 162 -7.19 -7.39 -17.50
CA PRO A 162 -5.77 -7.71 -17.55
C PRO A 162 -5.59 -8.79 -18.60
N ARG A 163 -4.73 -8.54 -19.59
CA ARG A 163 -4.24 -9.64 -20.43
C ARG A 163 -3.64 -10.67 -19.48
N PRO A 164 -4.02 -11.95 -19.58
CA PRO A 164 -3.43 -12.97 -18.73
C PRO A 164 -1.92 -12.95 -19.01
N SER A 165 -1.15 -12.54 -18.01
CA SER A 165 0.26 -12.91 -17.96
C SER A 165 0.26 -14.41 -17.75
N THR A 166 0.35 -15.15 -18.84
CA THR A 166 0.62 -16.58 -18.85
C THR A 166 2.05 -16.76 -18.39
N GLU A 167 2.26 -16.77 -17.07
CA GLU A 167 3.30 -17.52 -16.39
C GLU A 167 3.08 -17.35 -14.89
N ALA A 168 2.61 -18.43 -14.25
CA ALA A 168 2.65 -18.52 -12.80
C ALA A 168 4.12 -18.37 -12.36
N PRO A 169 4.43 -17.69 -11.25
CA PRO A 169 5.79 -17.66 -10.75
C PRO A 169 6.27 -19.09 -10.57
N LEU A 170 7.46 -19.35 -11.11
CA LEU A 170 8.09 -20.66 -11.14
C LEU A 170 7.97 -21.30 -9.75
N THR A 171 7.16 -22.35 -9.67
CA THR A 171 7.17 -23.21 -8.49
C THR A 171 8.48 -24.00 -8.56
N PRO A 172 9.31 -24.02 -7.50
CA PRO A 172 10.60 -24.70 -7.55
C PRO A 172 10.39 -26.16 -7.95
N SER A 173 11.05 -26.63 -9.00
CA SER A 173 10.89 -28.00 -9.50
C SER A 173 11.32 -29.02 -8.43
N ALA A 174 10.76 -30.23 -8.46
CA ALA A 174 11.21 -31.35 -7.65
C ALA A 174 12.48 -31.97 -8.27
N GLN A 175 13.55 -31.19 -8.39
CA GLN A 175 14.88 -31.61 -8.84
C GLN A 175 15.96 -30.93 -7.98
N ASP A 176 17.18 -31.49 -8.03
CA ASP A 176 18.40 -31.17 -7.28
C ASP A 176 18.29 -30.05 -6.20
N THR A 177 18.62 -30.41 -4.96
CA THR A 177 18.63 -29.49 -3.80
C THR A 177 19.43 -28.21 -4.06
N PHE A 178 20.44 -28.25 -4.93
CA PHE A 178 21.17 -27.06 -5.35
C PHE A 178 20.37 -26.16 -6.30
N GLN A 179 19.76 -26.73 -7.35
CA GLN A 179 18.96 -26.00 -8.32
C GLN A 179 17.76 -25.32 -7.65
N ALA A 180 17.06 -26.02 -6.74
CA ALA A 180 15.95 -25.45 -5.99
C ALA A 180 16.35 -24.24 -5.12
N LYS A 181 17.58 -24.23 -4.58
CA LYS A 181 18.12 -23.06 -3.86
C LYS A 181 18.36 -21.89 -4.78
N MET A 182 18.91 -22.14 -5.98
CA MET A 182 19.15 -21.10 -6.97
C MET A 182 17.85 -20.48 -7.49
N GLU A 183 16.86 -21.31 -7.83
CA GLU A 183 15.52 -20.86 -8.24
C GLU A 183 14.86 -20.04 -7.13
N GLY A 184 14.95 -20.50 -5.88
CA GLY A 184 14.48 -19.74 -4.73
C GLY A 184 15.16 -18.37 -4.59
N CYS A 185 16.46 -18.31 -4.86
CA CYS A 185 17.24 -17.07 -4.85
C CYS A 185 16.78 -16.08 -5.94
N GLN A 186 16.61 -16.56 -7.17
CA GLN A 186 16.14 -15.76 -8.31
C GLN A 186 14.69 -15.29 -8.11
N PHE A 187 13.83 -16.14 -7.55
CA PHE A 187 12.46 -15.77 -7.17
C PHE A 187 12.46 -14.60 -6.18
N LEU A 188 13.28 -14.67 -5.13
CA LEU A 188 13.40 -13.59 -4.13
C LEU A 188 14.00 -12.32 -4.74
N CYS A 189 14.99 -12.45 -5.63
CA CYS A 189 15.54 -11.34 -6.42
C CYS A 189 14.44 -10.62 -7.21
N GLY A 190 13.64 -11.38 -7.96
CA GLY A 190 12.51 -10.86 -8.72
C GLY A 190 11.46 -10.18 -7.84
N TYR A 191 11.13 -10.76 -6.68
CA TYR A 191 10.24 -10.14 -5.69
C TYR A 191 10.74 -8.77 -5.21
N HIS A 192 12.02 -8.64 -4.85
CA HIS A 192 12.56 -7.35 -4.40
C HIS A 192 12.61 -6.32 -5.53
N SER A 193 12.97 -6.73 -6.75
CA SER A 193 12.93 -5.88 -7.95
C SER A 193 11.51 -5.38 -8.24
N PHE A 194 10.53 -6.27 -8.17
CA PHE A 194 9.11 -5.95 -8.27
C PHE A 194 8.67 -4.93 -7.22
N MET A 195 9.02 -5.15 -5.95
CA MET A 195 8.69 -4.20 -4.87
C MET A 195 9.38 -2.85 -5.07
N GLY A 196 10.59 -2.83 -5.64
CA GLY A 196 11.27 -1.61 -6.05
C GLY A 196 10.52 -0.84 -7.16
N SER A 197 9.90 -1.56 -8.10
CA SER A 197 9.04 -0.97 -9.13
C SER A 197 7.75 -0.40 -8.54
N VAL A 198 7.12 -1.13 -7.62
CA VAL A 198 5.92 -0.71 -6.88
C VAL A 198 6.17 0.54 -6.05
N GLU A 199 7.28 0.60 -5.31
CA GLU A 199 7.67 1.76 -4.50
C GLU A 199 7.79 3.04 -5.35
N GLN A 200 8.43 2.93 -6.52
CA GLN A 200 8.62 4.07 -7.41
C GLN A 200 7.28 4.61 -7.94
N ILE A 201 6.32 3.73 -8.23
CA ILE A 201 4.98 4.14 -8.69
C ILE A 201 4.21 4.82 -7.55
N PHE A 202 4.24 4.26 -6.33
CA PHE A 202 3.59 4.88 -5.17
C PHE A 202 4.19 6.26 -4.83
N ARG A 203 5.51 6.45 -4.98
CA ARG A 203 6.14 7.78 -4.82
C ARG A 203 5.57 8.82 -5.78
N LYS A 204 5.40 8.47 -7.06
CA LYS A 204 4.81 9.35 -8.08
C LYS A 204 3.38 9.78 -7.74
N TRP A 205 2.60 8.93 -7.08
CA TRP A 205 1.24 9.27 -6.64
C TRP A 205 1.25 10.35 -5.55
N GLY A 206 2.26 10.36 -4.69
CA GLY A 206 2.47 11.41 -3.68
C GLY A 206 2.81 12.76 -4.32
N ASP A 207 3.74 12.76 -5.29
CA ASP A 207 4.20 13.97 -5.97
C ASP A 207 3.11 14.68 -6.77
N SER A 208 2.22 13.91 -7.41
CA SER A 208 1.11 14.46 -8.19
C SER A 208 0.04 15.11 -7.30
N SER A 209 -0.20 14.60 -6.10
CA SER A 209 -1.07 15.25 -5.11
C SER A 209 -0.48 16.55 -4.53
N SER A 210 0.85 16.56 -4.32
CA SER A 210 1.62 17.70 -3.80
C SER A 210 1.66 18.89 -4.77
N ARG A 211 1.84 18.63 -6.08
CA ARG A 211 1.85 19.70 -7.10
C ARG A 211 0.49 20.40 -7.23
N ASN A 212 -0.61 19.66 -7.10
CA ASN A 212 -1.95 20.26 -7.20
C ASN A 212 -2.23 21.25 -6.05
N ARG A 213 -1.69 21.00 -4.85
CA ARG A 213 -1.76 21.94 -3.70
C ARG A 213 -0.92 23.21 -3.88
N ARG A 214 0.18 23.17 -4.64
CA ARG A 214 1.00 24.38 -4.90
C ARG A 214 0.35 25.32 -5.92
N HIS A 215 -0.59 24.82 -6.73
CA HIS A 215 -1.33 25.62 -7.71
C HIS A 215 -2.70 26.12 -7.23
N SER A 216 -3.19 25.69 -6.06
CA SER A 216 -4.27 26.39 -5.38
C SER A 216 -3.71 27.66 -4.72
N SER A 217 -3.46 28.69 -5.54
CA SER A 217 -3.11 30.01 -5.03
C SER A 217 -4.23 30.53 -4.14
N ARG A 218 -3.90 30.78 -2.88
CA ARG A 218 -4.61 31.68 -1.95
C ARG A 218 -5.13 32.92 -2.68
N ARG A 219 -6.38 32.91 -3.13
CA ARG A 219 -7.16 34.12 -3.43
C ARG A 219 -8.49 34.05 -2.70
N ALA A 220 -8.40 34.07 -1.37
CA ALA A 220 -9.53 34.35 -0.50
C ALA A 220 -8.99 34.89 0.83
N LEU A 221 -8.28 36.01 0.79
CA LEU A 221 -8.14 36.86 1.97
C LEU A 221 -8.25 38.31 1.49
N HIS A 222 -9.13 39.06 2.16
CA HIS A 222 -9.47 40.47 1.96
C HIS A 222 -10.61 40.80 0.98
N LYS A 223 -11.81 40.31 1.29
CA LYS A 223 -13.04 41.07 1.02
C LYS A 223 -13.77 41.26 2.34
N GLY A 224 -13.84 42.52 2.82
CA GLY A 224 -14.74 42.88 3.92
C GLY A 224 -14.13 43.56 5.16
N ALA A 225 -13.11 44.41 5.04
CA ALA A 225 -12.86 45.42 6.07
C ALA A 225 -13.48 46.74 5.60
N ARG A 226 -14.76 46.96 5.94
CA ARG A 226 -15.39 48.28 5.90
C ARG A 226 -14.62 49.17 6.89
N ARG A 227 -13.67 49.96 6.40
CA ARG A 227 -13.23 51.17 7.11
C ARG A 227 -13.68 52.37 6.31
N ALA A 228 -14.69 53.02 6.86
CA ALA A 228 -15.12 54.35 6.48
C ALA A 228 -13.91 55.29 6.48
N ARG A 229 -13.81 56.08 5.41
CA ARG A 229 -12.81 57.12 5.21
C ARG A 229 -13.52 58.45 5.46
N PRO A 230 -13.20 59.23 6.51
CA PRO A 230 -13.61 60.62 6.55
C PRO A 230 -12.57 61.44 5.77
N SER A 231 -13.02 61.97 4.64
CA SER A 231 -12.37 63.07 3.95
C SER A 231 -12.61 64.37 4.73
N GLY A 232 -11.60 65.23 4.86
CA GLY A 232 -11.85 66.67 4.83
C GLY A 232 -11.17 67.54 5.88
N ARG A 233 -10.09 68.22 5.43
CA ARG A 233 -9.69 69.61 5.75
C ARG A 233 -9.43 69.99 7.22
N VAL A 234 -8.16 69.99 7.60
CA VAL A 234 -7.63 70.89 8.64
C VAL A 234 -7.18 72.18 7.96
N ARG A 235 -7.93 73.27 8.16
CA ARG A 235 -7.46 74.64 7.91
C ARG A 235 -6.65 75.09 9.13
N ARG A 236 -5.39 75.46 8.93
CA ARG A 236 -4.65 76.37 9.84
C ARG A 236 -5.17 77.79 9.64
N PRO A 237 -5.18 78.59 10.71
CA PRO A 237 -4.68 79.97 10.60
C PRO A 237 -3.44 80.19 11.48
N VAL A 238 -2.62 81.13 11.02
CA VAL A 238 -1.34 81.59 11.53
C VAL A 238 -1.54 82.63 12.64
N SER A 239 -0.52 82.82 13.47
CA SER A 239 -0.43 83.73 14.63
C SER A 239 -0.40 85.22 14.29
N MET A 240 -0.82 86.07 15.23
CA MET A 240 -0.07 87.22 15.79
C MET A 240 -1.01 88.17 16.57
N GLY A 241 -0.54 88.68 17.72
CA GLY A 241 -0.95 89.99 18.25
C GLY A 241 -1.43 90.02 19.71
N GLN A 242 -0.52 90.38 20.63
CA GLN A 242 -0.84 91.08 21.87
C GLN A 242 -1.07 92.58 21.60
N LEU A 243 -1.97 93.20 22.36
CA LEU A 243 -2.11 94.60 22.83
C LEU A 243 -3.58 94.78 23.24
N SER A 244 -4.02 95.45 24.29
CA SER A 244 -3.48 96.03 25.52
C SER A 244 -4.69 96.65 26.23
N TRP A 245 -4.78 96.56 27.56
CA TRP A 245 -5.28 97.61 28.47
C TRP A 245 -4.57 97.41 29.80
#